data_AF-A0A379AE56-F1
#
_entry.id   AF-A0A379AE56-F1
#
_cell.length_a   1.000
_cell.length_b   1.000
_cell.length_c   1.000
_cell.angle_alpha   90.00
_cell.angle_beta   90.00
_cell.angle_gamma   90.00
#
_symmetry.space_group_name_H-M   'P 1'
#
loop_
_entity.id
_entity.type
_entity.pdbx_description
1 polymer ?
#
loop_
_entity_poly.entity_id
_entity_poly.type
_entity_poly.pdbx_seq_one_letter_code
_entity_poly.pdbx_strand_id
1 'polypeptide(L)'
;MSENSLNSIHSIFSEVVKQYSNPQLKNEKGQNLIFRDYVWNIKDLEHLTKNGFNINSIDNFGKTPIFYCKDKIQFRLLLLYGADHQHVDNQGKNLLFYTNETKNVELMLKFDINTSISDNKNRSFLSYELFHTTPHIFSEQLASTKIREVEVFQIYENTHHCLNLLNNHKIKIHIPKKVHLHFDPLSNPVPFENFRSGLTKATIHQDTKFTFYSNDSNICTIYSLKYLDRAISSKG
;
A
#
# COMPACT_ATOMS: atom_id res chain seq x y z
N MET A 1 5.44 34.77 30.84
CA MET A 1 6.23 33.61 30.35
C MET A 1 7.56 33.62 31.08
N SER A 2 8.00 32.50 31.65
CA SER A 2 9.28 32.43 32.36
C SER A 2 10.45 32.38 31.38
N GLU A 3 11.63 32.85 31.78
CA GLU A 3 12.86 32.81 30.95
C GLU A 3 13.19 31.39 30.45
N ASN A 4 12.93 30.38 31.27
CA ASN A 4 13.04 28.96 30.89
C ASN A 4 12.07 28.54 29.78
N SER A 5 10.85 29.10 29.77
CA SER A 5 9.88 28.83 28.70
C SER A 5 10.29 29.47 27.36
N LEU A 6 10.92 30.66 27.39
CA LEU A 6 11.44 31.31 26.19
C LEU A 6 12.66 30.58 25.61
N ASN A 7 13.60 30.15 26.46
CA ASN A 7 14.78 29.39 26.03
C ASN A 7 14.41 28.04 25.42
N SER A 8 13.38 27.37 25.96
CA SER A 8 12.83 26.14 25.39
C SER A 8 12.24 26.37 23.99
N ILE A 9 11.46 27.44 23.80
CA ILE A 9 10.88 27.80 22.50
C ILE A 9 11.98 28.13 21.47
N HIS A 10 13.01 28.90 21.85
CA HIS A 10 14.14 29.19 20.97
C HIS A 10 14.91 27.93 20.57
N SER A 11 15.13 27.01 21.51
CA SER A 11 15.76 25.73 21.22
C SER A 11 14.95 24.92 20.20
N ILE A 12 13.63 24.81 20.41
CA ILE A 12 12.72 24.12 19.49
C ILE A 12 12.75 24.78 18.11
N PHE A 13 12.65 26.11 18.05
CA PHE A 13 12.68 26.85 16.79
C PHE A 13 14.01 26.68 16.05
N SER A 14 15.14 26.72 16.76
CA SER A 14 16.47 26.52 16.17
C SER A 14 16.63 25.11 15.61
N GLU A 15 16.08 24.10 16.29
CA GLU A 15 16.11 22.71 15.84
C GLU A 15 15.22 22.51 14.61
N VAL A 16 14.03 23.13 14.61
CA VAL A 16 13.16 23.18 13.43
C VAL A 16 13.90 23.84 12.26
N VAL A 17 14.46 25.04 12.42
CA VAL A 17 15.20 25.72 11.34
C VAL A 17 16.39 24.88 10.82
N LYS A 18 17.11 24.18 11.70
CA LYS A 18 18.19 23.26 11.29
C LYS A 18 17.66 22.10 10.43
N GLN A 19 16.58 21.45 10.86
CA GLN A 19 15.94 20.39 10.07
C GLN A 19 15.41 20.90 8.72
N TYR A 20 14.99 22.17 8.66
CA TYR A 20 14.54 22.81 7.43
C TYR A 20 15.67 23.20 6.47
N SER A 21 16.89 23.33 6.96
CA SER A 21 18.01 23.87 6.19
C SER A 21 19.08 22.84 5.84
N ASN A 22 19.09 21.67 6.48
CA ASN A 22 20.12 20.66 6.30
C ASN A 22 19.55 19.33 5.77
N PRO A 23 19.76 18.99 4.48
CA PRO A 23 19.25 17.75 3.88
C PRO A 23 19.87 16.47 4.44
N GLN A 24 20.98 16.57 5.19
CA GLN A 24 21.65 15.43 5.84
C GLN A 24 21.03 15.07 7.20
N LEU A 25 20.22 15.96 7.79
CA LEU A 25 19.52 15.65 9.03
C LEU A 25 18.34 14.72 8.72
N LYS A 26 18.44 13.50 9.24
CA LYS A 26 17.45 12.44 9.09
C LYS A 26 16.89 12.06 10.45
N ASN A 27 15.59 11.76 10.50
CA ASN A 27 14.96 11.15 11.66
C ASN A 27 15.34 9.66 11.80
N GLU A 28 14.81 8.97 12.81
CA GLU A 28 15.07 7.55 13.07
C GLU A 28 14.67 6.61 11.92
N LYS A 29 13.76 7.07 11.04
CA LYS A 29 13.36 6.34 9.83
C LYS A 29 14.28 6.59 8.64
N GLY A 30 15.31 7.43 8.78
CA GLY A 30 16.19 7.81 7.68
C GLY A 30 15.61 8.93 6.79
N GLN A 31 14.56 9.60 7.25
CA GLN A 31 13.82 10.59 6.47
C GLN A 31 14.28 12.00 6.83
N ASN A 32 14.59 12.81 5.82
CA ASN A 32 14.80 14.26 5.97
C ASN A 32 13.49 15.02 5.69
N LEU A 33 13.57 16.35 5.56
CA LEU A 33 12.37 17.19 5.48
C LEU A 33 11.42 16.83 4.32
N ILE A 34 11.92 16.40 3.15
CA ILE A 34 11.10 16.15 1.96
C ILE A 34 10.05 15.03 2.14
N PHE A 35 10.24 14.15 3.13
CA PHE A 35 9.32 13.05 3.46
C PHE A 35 8.10 13.47 4.28
N ARG A 36 8.08 14.69 4.83
CA ARG A 36 7.03 15.07 5.76
C ARG A 36 5.66 15.12 5.07
N ASP A 37 4.64 14.74 5.84
CA ASP A 37 3.25 14.62 5.39
C ASP A 37 2.53 15.97 5.42
N TYR A 38 3.01 16.91 4.62
CA TYR A 38 2.29 18.13 4.30
C TYR A 38 2.30 18.39 2.80
N VAL A 39 1.32 19.18 2.37
CA VAL A 39 1.19 19.61 0.98
C VAL A 39 2.22 20.69 0.74
N TRP A 40 3.29 20.32 0.06
CA TRP A 40 4.28 21.22 -0.49
C TRP A 40 3.69 22.01 -1.66
N ASN A 41 3.91 23.31 -1.65
CA ASN A 41 3.67 24.11 -2.84
C ASN A 41 4.95 24.20 -3.70
N ILE A 42 4.82 24.79 -4.89
CA ILE A 42 5.92 24.99 -5.83
C ILE A 42 7.10 25.72 -5.16
N LYS A 43 6.84 26.83 -4.45
CA LYS A 43 7.89 27.63 -3.81
C LYS A 43 8.65 26.83 -2.76
N ASP A 44 7.94 25.98 -2.02
CA ASP A 44 8.59 25.14 -1.02
C ASP A 44 9.52 24.11 -1.69
N LEU A 45 9.06 23.39 -2.71
CA LEU A 45 9.89 22.40 -3.42
C LEU A 45 11.06 23.06 -4.15
N GLU A 46 10.89 24.24 -4.74
CA GLU A 46 11.99 25.03 -5.29
C GLU A 46 13.03 25.36 -4.22
N HIS A 47 12.57 25.84 -3.05
CA HIS A 47 13.45 26.22 -1.96
C HIS A 47 14.23 25.02 -1.42
N LEU A 48 13.54 23.89 -1.16
CA LEU A 48 14.18 22.66 -0.72
C LEU A 48 15.20 22.14 -1.73
N THR A 49 14.82 22.06 -3.00
CA THR A 49 15.71 21.54 -4.05
C THR A 49 16.95 22.43 -4.20
N LYS A 50 16.78 23.76 -4.15
CA LYS A 50 17.91 24.72 -4.15
C LYS A 50 18.83 24.56 -2.94
N ASN A 51 18.30 24.14 -1.79
CA ASN A 51 19.07 23.86 -0.59
C ASN A 51 19.58 22.41 -0.51
N GLY A 52 19.56 21.66 -1.61
CA GLY A 52 20.17 20.33 -1.71
C GLY A 52 19.32 19.19 -1.15
N PHE A 53 18.03 19.41 -0.86
CA PHE A 53 17.12 18.30 -0.59
C PHE A 53 16.84 17.53 -1.89
N ASN A 54 17.19 16.25 -1.90
CA ASN A 54 16.92 15.36 -3.02
C ASN A 54 15.48 14.85 -2.95
N ILE A 55 14.67 15.12 -3.98
CA ILE A 55 13.29 14.61 -4.14
C ILE A 55 13.22 13.08 -4.09
N ASN A 56 14.30 12.41 -4.50
CA ASN A 56 14.45 10.95 -4.48
C ASN A 56 15.34 10.48 -3.32
N SER A 57 15.42 11.25 -2.22
CA SER A 57 16.04 10.77 -0.98
C SER A 57 15.39 9.45 -0.58
N ILE A 58 16.18 8.48 -0.12
CA ILE A 58 15.66 7.20 0.40
C ILE A 58 15.71 7.17 1.93
N ASP A 59 14.69 6.56 2.50
CA ASP A 59 14.61 6.25 3.93
C ASP A 59 15.16 4.85 4.25
N ASN A 60 15.08 4.42 5.50
CA ASN A 60 15.61 3.12 5.95
C ASN A 60 14.86 1.92 5.34
N PHE A 61 13.67 2.13 4.79
CA PHE A 61 12.91 1.11 4.05
C PHE A 61 13.21 1.14 2.55
N GLY A 62 14.11 2.03 2.11
CA GLY A 62 14.41 2.26 0.71
C GLY A 62 13.29 3.01 -0.02
N LYS A 63 12.35 3.64 0.69
CA LYS A 63 11.26 4.39 0.06
C LYS A 63 11.66 5.83 -0.19
N THR A 64 11.18 6.39 -1.29
CA THR A 64 11.29 7.82 -1.60
C THR A 64 10.02 8.57 -1.13
N PRO A 65 10.04 9.91 -1.01
CA PRO A 65 8.90 10.70 -0.56
C PRO A 65 7.58 10.40 -1.28
N ILE A 66 7.62 10.10 -2.59
CA ILE A 66 6.43 9.81 -3.38
C ILE A 66 5.66 8.56 -2.91
N PHE A 67 6.31 7.62 -2.21
CA PHE A 67 5.65 6.44 -1.59
C PHE A 67 4.68 6.82 -0.47
N TYR A 68 4.90 7.97 0.18
CA TYR A 68 4.09 8.45 1.30
C TYR A 68 3.01 9.44 0.85
N CYS A 69 3.03 9.86 -0.41
CA CYS A 69 2.14 10.88 -0.92
C CYS A 69 0.76 10.31 -1.31
N LYS A 70 -0.30 10.79 -0.63
CA LYS A 70 -1.70 10.47 -0.96
C LYS A 70 -2.40 11.60 -1.70
N ASP A 71 -2.09 12.85 -1.35
CA ASP A 71 -2.73 14.00 -2.01
C ASP A 71 -2.35 14.07 -3.50
N LYS A 72 -3.36 14.31 -4.35
CA LYS A 72 -3.18 14.32 -5.80
C LYS A 72 -2.33 15.49 -6.31
N ILE A 73 -2.48 16.67 -5.71
CA ILE A 73 -1.75 17.86 -6.15
C ILE A 73 -0.28 17.66 -5.79
N GLN A 74 -0.02 17.20 -4.56
CA GLN A 74 1.31 16.88 -4.09
C GLN A 74 1.98 15.80 -4.94
N PHE A 75 1.26 14.72 -5.28
CA PHE A 75 1.80 13.63 -6.09
C PHE A 75 2.26 14.12 -7.46
N ARG A 76 1.45 14.97 -8.11
CA ARG A 76 1.79 15.62 -9.39
C ARG A 76 2.97 16.57 -9.27
N LEU A 77 3.04 17.33 -8.18
CA LEU A 77 4.17 18.23 -7.92
C LEU A 77 5.47 17.43 -7.73
N LEU A 78 5.46 16.34 -6.96
CA LEU A 78 6.65 15.49 -6.82
C LEU A 78 7.12 14.96 -8.18
N LEU A 79 6.20 14.46 -9.01
CA LEU A 79 6.53 14.00 -10.38
C LEU A 79 7.10 15.14 -11.25
N LEU A 80 6.52 16.34 -11.19
CA LEU A 80 7.02 17.52 -11.92
C LEU A 80 8.45 17.88 -11.50
N TYR A 81 8.79 17.67 -10.23
CA TYR A 81 10.12 17.89 -9.67
C TYR A 81 11.06 16.69 -9.82
N GLY A 82 10.70 15.71 -10.65
CA GLY A 82 11.57 14.58 -10.99
C GLY A 82 11.58 13.46 -9.96
N ALA A 83 10.50 13.30 -9.19
CA ALA A 83 10.32 12.10 -8.38
C ALA A 83 10.27 10.86 -9.28
N ASP A 84 11.09 9.87 -8.94
CA ASP A 84 11.17 8.61 -9.68
C ASP A 84 9.98 7.71 -9.31
N HIS A 85 8.99 7.62 -10.20
CA HIS A 85 7.84 6.74 -10.04
C HIS A 85 8.14 5.27 -10.31
N GLN A 86 9.29 4.96 -10.89
CA GLN A 86 9.76 3.59 -11.16
C GLN A 86 10.58 3.01 -10.01
N HIS A 87 10.93 3.83 -9.02
CA HIS A 87 11.71 3.42 -7.85
C HIS A 87 11.10 2.20 -7.15
N VAL A 88 11.95 1.32 -6.66
CA VAL A 88 11.56 0.16 -5.84
C VAL A 88 12.21 0.25 -4.46
N ASP A 89 11.44 -0.08 -3.44
CA ASP A 89 11.92 -0.10 -2.06
C ASP A 89 12.78 -1.34 -1.75
N ASN A 90 13.25 -1.46 -0.51
CA ASN A 90 14.09 -2.58 -0.07
C ASN A 90 13.38 -3.95 -0.13
N GLN A 91 12.07 -3.99 -0.36
CA GLN A 91 11.29 -5.21 -0.55
C GLN A 91 11.04 -5.53 -2.02
N GLY A 92 11.59 -4.73 -2.96
CA GLY A 92 11.35 -4.86 -4.39
C GLY A 92 10.00 -4.30 -4.84
N LYS A 93 9.39 -3.42 -4.05
CA LYS A 93 8.03 -2.90 -4.30
C LYS A 93 8.08 -1.47 -4.83
N ASN A 94 7.35 -1.22 -5.92
CA ASN A 94 7.06 0.14 -6.38
C ASN A 94 5.73 0.65 -5.82
N LEU A 95 5.27 1.79 -6.33
CA LEU A 95 4.07 2.48 -5.83
C LEU A 95 2.78 1.65 -5.93
N LEU A 96 2.62 0.74 -6.89
CA LEU A 96 1.39 -0.06 -7.03
C LEU A 96 1.18 -1.08 -5.90
N PHE A 97 2.21 -1.38 -5.11
CA PHE A 97 2.11 -2.29 -3.97
C PHE A 97 1.48 -1.63 -2.73
N TYR A 98 1.30 -0.31 -2.78
CA TYR A 98 0.82 0.50 -1.68
C TYR A 98 -0.51 1.14 -2.02
N THR A 99 -1.41 1.27 -1.04
CA THR A 99 -2.66 2.01 -1.25
C THR A 99 -2.37 3.44 -1.68
N ASN A 100 -3.26 4.05 -2.45
CA ASN A 100 -3.17 5.46 -2.80
C ASN A 100 -4.54 5.96 -3.26
N GLU A 101 -4.67 7.27 -3.41
CA GLU A 101 -5.84 7.88 -4.05
C GLU A 101 -5.97 7.36 -5.49
N THR A 102 -7.19 7.01 -5.91
CA THR A 102 -7.47 6.43 -7.23
C THR A 102 -6.85 7.26 -8.37
N LYS A 103 -6.95 8.59 -8.27
CA LYS A 103 -6.41 9.52 -9.28
C LYS A 103 -4.88 9.48 -9.41
N ASN A 104 -4.17 9.11 -8.33
CA ASN A 104 -2.72 8.93 -8.38
C ASN A 104 -2.38 7.59 -9.02
N VAL A 105 -3.15 6.54 -8.73
CA VAL A 105 -2.96 5.22 -9.35
C VAL A 105 -3.22 5.26 -10.85
N GLU A 106 -4.30 5.92 -11.28
CA GLU A 106 -4.56 6.20 -12.69
C GLU A 106 -3.39 6.94 -13.36
N LEU A 107 -2.78 7.90 -12.66
CA LEU A 107 -1.62 8.63 -13.16
C LEU A 107 -0.37 7.74 -13.25
N MET A 108 -0.13 6.88 -12.25
CA MET A 108 0.98 5.90 -12.27
C MET A 108 0.84 4.97 -13.48
N LEU A 109 -0.36 4.43 -13.72
CA LEU A 109 -0.65 3.57 -14.88
C LEU A 109 -0.46 4.32 -16.19
N LYS A 110 -0.93 5.57 -16.28
CA LYS A 110 -0.74 6.42 -17.46
C LYS A 110 0.73 6.75 -17.76
N PHE A 111 1.59 6.72 -16.75
CA PHE A 111 3.04 6.91 -16.89
C PHE A 111 3.81 5.58 -16.97
N ASP A 112 3.14 4.52 -17.42
CA ASP A 112 3.74 3.21 -17.70
C ASP A 112 4.55 2.66 -16.52
N ILE A 113 4.01 2.82 -15.31
CA ILE A 113 4.64 2.26 -14.11
C ILE A 113 4.92 0.75 -14.31
N ASN A 114 6.09 0.29 -13.90
CA ASN A 114 6.47 -1.10 -14.14
C ASN A 114 5.55 -2.07 -13.36
N THR A 115 4.70 -2.79 -14.08
CA THR A 115 3.73 -3.73 -13.49
C THR A 115 4.23 -5.17 -13.40
N SER A 116 5.43 -5.47 -13.91
CA SER A 116 5.98 -6.83 -13.95
C SER A 116 6.91 -7.17 -12.78
N ILE A 117 7.10 -6.26 -11.83
CA ILE A 117 7.95 -6.51 -10.66
C ILE A 117 7.23 -7.38 -9.63
N SER A 118 8.01 -8.05 -8.80
CA SER A 118 7.55 -8.83 -7.66
C SER A 118 8.33 -8.47 -6.40
N ASP A 119 7.68 -8.57 -5.25
CA ASP A 119 8.35 -8.41 -3.96
C ASP A 119 9.32 -9.57 -3.68
N ASN A 120 10.02 -9.50 -2.54
CA ASN A 120 10.92 -10.55 -2.07
C ASN A 120 10.26 -11.93 -1.78
N LYS A 121 8.94 -12.04 -1.86
CA LYS A 121 8.19 -13.30 -1.78
C LYS A 121 7.60 -13.69 -3.15
N ASN A 122 8.08 -13.10 -4.24
CA ASN A 122 7.61 -13.29 -5.61
C ASN A 122 6.13 -12.92 -5.83
N ARG A 123 5.60 -11.97 -5.04
CA ARG A 123 4.21 -11.50 -5.20
C ARG A 123 4.20 -10.22 -6.01
N SER A 124 3.29 -10.12 -6.98
CA SER A 124 3.07 -8.88 -7.73
C SER A 124 2.12 -7.94 -6.96
N PHE A 125 1.94 -6.71 -7.46
CA PHE A 125 1.01 -5.75 -6.87
C PHE A 125 -0.46 -6.27 -6.83
N LEU A 126 -0.82 -7.24 -7.69
CA LEU A 126 -2.15 -7.87 -7.70
C LEU A 126 -2.45 -8.69 -6.43
N SER A 127 -1.43 -8.96 -5.61
CA SER A 127 -1.59 -9.63 -4.30
C SER A 127 -1.84 -8.65 -3.15
N TYR A 128 -1.87 -7.34 -3.40
CA TYR A 128 -1.88 -6.30 -2.37
C TYR A 128 -3.16 -5.48 -2.34
N GLU A 129 -3.36 -4.81 -1.20
CA GLU A 129 -4.55 -4.03 -0.85
C GLU A 129 -5.05 -3.11 -1.97
N LEU A 130 -4.15 -2.41 -2.66
CA LEU A 130 -4.54 -1.47 -3.70
C LEU A 130 -5.39 -2.14 -4.79
N PHE A 131 -4.96 -3.30 -5.27
CA PHE A 131 -5.72 -4.07 -6.25
C PHE A 131 -7.04 -4.57 -5.65
N HIS A 132 -7.03 -4.97 -4.37
CA HIS A 132 -8.21 -5.48 -3.68
C HIS A 132 -9.32 -4.45 -3.46
N THR A 133 -8.95 -3.19 -3.24
CA THR A 133 -9.89 -2.10 -2.93
C THR A 133 -10.31 -1.33 -4.17
N THR A 134 -9.49 -1.32 -5.22
CA THR A 134 -9.75 -0.58 -6.47
C THR A 134 -9.53 -1.42 -7.74
N PRO A 135 -10.06 -2.65 -7.87
CA PRO A 135 -9.71 -3.54 -8.98
C PRO A 135 -10.08 -3.00 -10.37
N HIS A 136 -11.15 -2.21 -10.48
CA HIS A 136 -11.68 -1.73 -11.75
C HIS A 136 -10.67 -0.90 -12.57
N ILE A 137 -9.78 -0.14 -11.91
CA ILE A 137 -8.78 0.70 -12.59
C ILE A 137 -7.72 -0.12 -13.34
N PHE A 138 -7.55 -1.40 -12.99
CA PHE A 138 -6.54 -2.27 -13.58
C PHE A 138 -7.06 -3.08 -14.78
N SER A 139 -8.33 -2.92 -15.18
CA SER A 139 -8.93 -3.73 -16.25
C SER A 139 -8.15 -3.66 -17.57
N GLU A 140 -7.76 -2.45 -17.98
CA GLU A 140 -6.96 -2.24 -19.19
C GLU A 140 -5.55 -2.81 -19.04
N GLN A 141 -4.90 -2.54 -17.90
CA GLN A 141 -3.54 -3.02 -17.62
C GLN A 141 -3.45 -4.55 -17.58
N LEU A 142 -4.52 -5.23 -17.13
CA LEU A 142 -4.57 -6.69 -17.12
C LEU A 142 -4.77 -7.31 -18.51
N ALA A 143 -5.20 -6.54 -19.52
CA ALA A 143 -5.29 -7.06 -20.89
C ALA A 143 -3.89 -7.29 -21.50
N SER A 144 -2.89 -6.47 -21.12
CA SER A 144 -1.52 -6.53 -21.62
C SER A 144 -0.52 -7.12 -20.61
N THR A 145 -0.96 -7.49 -19.41
CA THR A 145 -0.07 -8.01 -18.36
C THR A 145 0.61 -9.32 -18.75
N LYS A 146 1.87 -9.47 -18.30
CA LYS A 146 2.61 -10.74 -18.37
C LYS A 146 2.37 -11.64 -17.15
N ILE A 147 1.68 -11.14 -16.13
CA ILE A 147 1.35 -11.92 -14.94
C ILE A 147 0.37 -13.03 -15.34
N ARG A 148 0.65 -14.26 -14.90
CA ARG A 148 -0.15 -15.45 -15.19
C ARG A 148 -0.67 -16.15 -13.94
N GLU A 149 -0.09 -15.84 -12.79
CA GLU A 149 -0.48 -16.39 -11.50
C GLU A 149 -0.40 -15.30 -10.42
N VAL A 150 -1.32 -15.38 -9.47
CA VAL A 150 -1.41 -14.45 -8.34
C VAL A 150 -1.68 -15.25 -7.07
N GLU A 151 -0.88 -15.00 -6.04
CA GLU A 151 -1.16 -15.47 -4.70
C GLU A 151 -2.09 -14.47 -3.98
N VAL A 152 -3.27 -14.92 -3.56
CA VAL A 152 -4.22 -14.11 -2.77
C VAL A 152 -4.09 -14.49 -1.30
N PHE A 153 -3.24 -13.76 -0.59
CA PHE A 153 -2.93 -14.00 0.84
C PHE A 153 -3.69 -13.05 1.78
N GLN A 154 -4.49 -12.13 1.25
CA GLN A 154 -5.29 -11.17 1.99
C GLN A 154 -6.68 -11.06 1.38
N ILE A 155 -7.70 -10.85 2.22
CA ILE A 155 -9.08 -10.71 1.79
C ILE A 155 -9.69 -9.50 2.48
N TYR A 156 -10.13 -8.56 1.66
CA TYR A 156 -10.89 -7.36 1.95
C TYR A 156 -12.34 -7.52 1.47
N GLU A 157 -13.22 -6.60 1.85
CA GLU A 157 -14.65 -6.61 1.52
C GLU A 157 -14.92 -6.79 0.00
N ASN A 158 -14.12 -6.12 -0.83
CA ASN A 158 -14.26 -6.09 -2.29
C ASN A 158 -13.43 -7.14 -3.03
N THR A 159 -12.82 -8.11 -2.33
CA THR A 159 -11.89 -9.08 -2.95
C THR A 159 -12.53 -9.92 -4.05
N HIS A 160 -13.83 -10.19 -3.96
CA HIS A 160 -14.56 -10.96 -4.98
C HIS A 160 -14.55 -10.29 -6.37
N HIS A 161 -14.57 -8.95 -6.45
CA HIS A 161 -14.40 -8.23 -7.72
C HIS A 161 -13.03 -8.49 -8.34
N CYS A 162 -12.01 -8.60 -7.50
CA CYS A 162 -10.63 -8.88 -7.91
C CYS A 162 -10.50 -10.31 -8.44
N LEU A 163 -11.09 -11.28 -7.74
CA LEU A 163 -11.16 -12.67 -8.21
C LEU A 163 -11.85 -12.77 -9.58
N ASN A 164 -12.99 -12.08 -9.75
CA ASN A 164 -13.71 -12.05 -11.02
C ASN A 164 -12.85 -11.45 -12.14
N LEU A 165 -12.17 -10.34 -11.86
CA LEU A 165 -11.30 -9.69 -12.84
C LEU A 165 -10.12 -10.59 -13.23
N LEU A 166 -9.41 -11.19 -12.27
CA LEU A 166 -8.33 -12.15 -12.53
C LEU A 166 -8.82 -13.35 -13.36
N ASN A 167 -9.99 -13.91 -13.00
CA ASN A 167 -10.61 -15.02 -13.72
C ASN A 167 -10.98 -14.66 -15.17
N ASN A 168 -11.51 -13.47 -15.40
CA ASN A 168 -11.86 -12.98 -16.74
C ASN A 168 -10.62 -12.86 -17.65
N HIS A 169 -9.49 -12.49 -17.06
CA HIS A 169 -8.20 -12.42 -17.75
C HIS A 169 -7.41 -13.75 -17.73
N LYS A 170 -8.04 -14.86 -17.29
CA LYS A 170 -7.45 -16.21 -17.22
C LYS A 170 -6.16 -16.28 -16.39
N ILE A 171 -6.04 -15.42 -15.39
CA ILE A 171 -4.92 -15.41 -14.44
C ILE A 171 -5.22 -16.46 -13.36
N LYS A 172 -4.28 -17.37 -13.12
CA LYS A 172 -4.42 -18.42 -12.10
C LYS A 172 -4.37 -17.82 -10.71
N ILE A 173 -5.26 -18.27 -9.84
CA ILE A 173 -5.36 -17.78 -8.47
C ILE A 173 -4.92 -18.89 -7.52
N HIS A 174 -3.97 -18.58 -6.64
CA HIS A 174 -3.48 -19.49 -5.62
C HIS A 174 -3.78 -18.92 -4.23
N ILE A 175 -4.39 -19.72 -3.37
CA ILE A 175 -4.65 -19.36 -1.97
C ILE A 175 -3.63 -20.09 -1.09
N PRO A 176 -2.74 -19.36 -0.39
CA PRO A 176 -1.64 -19.96 0.36
C PRO A 176 -2.11 -20.48 1.73
N LYS A 177 -1.18 -21.15 2.43
CA LYS A 177 -1.42 -21.73 3.76
C LYS A 177 -1.92 -20.71 4.80
N LYS A 178 -1.55 -19.43 4.69
CA LYS A 178 -1.98 -18.36 5.59
C LYS A 178 -2.64 -17.24 4.81
N VAL A 179 -3.90 -16.95 5.13
CA VAL A 179 -4.69 -15.88 4.53
C VAL A 179 -5.16 -14.93 5.61
N HIS A 180 -4.99 -13.64 5.42
CA HIS A 180 -5.46 -12.63 6.37
C HIS A 180 -6.81 -12.04 5.93
N LEU A 181 -7.78 -12.03 6.83
CA LEU A 181 -9.07 -11.35 6.67
C LEU A 181 -8.98 -9.96 7.29
N HIS A 182 -9.31 -8.94 6.50
CA HIS A 182 -9.39 -7.52 6.91
C HIS A 182 -10.79 -7.13 7.40
N PHE A 183 -11.61 -8.13 7.74
CA PHE A 183 -12.96 -7.99 8.31
C PHE A 183 -13.22 -9.20 9.21
N ASP A 184 -14.13 -9.05 10.18
CA ASP A 184 -14.57 -10.17 11.01
C ASP A 184 -15.54 -11.06 10.22
N PRO A 185 -15.17 -12.30 9.85
CA PRO A 185 -16.05 -13.15 9.04
C PRO A 185 -17.28 -13.65 9.79
N LEU A 186 -17.33 -13.58 11.12
CA LEU A 186 -18.50 -14.03 11.90
C LEU A 186 -19.51 -12.90 12.14
N SER A 187 -19.02 -11.66 12.22
CA SER A 187 -19.86 -10.46 12.39
C SER A 187 -20.29 -9.86 11.04
N ASN A 188 -19.43 -9.93 10.03
CA ASN A 188 -19.71 -9.54 8.64
C ASN A 188 -19.35 -10.70 7.68
N PRO A 189 -20.25 -11.68 7.49
CA PRO A 189 -19.97 -12.87 6.70
C PRO A 189 -19.96 -12.64 5.19
N VAL A 190 -20.69 -11.63 4.70
CA VAL A 190 -20.97 -11.40 3.27
C VAL A 190 -19.69 -11.33 2.42
N PRO A 191 -18.63 -10.59 2.81
CA PRO A 191 -17.37 -10.61 2.07
C PRO A 191 -16.73 -12.00 1.94
N PHE A 192 -16.80 -12.83 2.99
CA PHE A 192 -16.23 -14.17 2.95
C PHE A 192 -17.06 -15.09 2.06
N GLU A 193 -18.38 -14.99 2.09
CA GLU A 193 -19.27 -15.74 1.18
C GLU A 193 -19.02 -15.38 -0.29
N ASN A 194 -18.87 -14.09 -0.59
CA ASN A 194 -18.54 -13.61 -1.93
C ASN A 194 -17.15 -14.07 -2.38
N PHE A 195 -16.16 -14.06 -1.48
CA PHE A 195 -14.86 -14.65 -1.75
C PHE A 195 -14.99 -16.16 -2.04
N ARG A 196 -15.78 -16.88 -1.23
CA ARG A 196 -15.98 -18.33 -1.34
C ARG A 196 -16.61 -18.72 -2.67
N SER A 197 -17.63 -17.99 -3.12
CA SER A 197 -18.26 -18.21 -4.42
C SER A 197 -17.31 -17.94 -5.60
N GLY A 198 -16.40 -16.97 -5.44
CA GLY A 198 -15.35 -16.64 -6.41
C GLY A 198 -14.20 -17.66 -6.50
N LEU A 199 -14.05 -18.57 -5.53
CA LEU A 199 -12.95 -19.55 -5.50
C LEU A 199 -13.09 -20.71 -6.50
N THR A 200 -14.17 -20.79 -7.27
CA THR A 200 -14.45 -21.91 -8.21
C THR A 200 -13.33 -22.22 -9.21
N LYS A 201 -12.44 -21.26 -9.48
CA LYS A 201 -11.28 -21.39 -10.39
C LYS A 201 -9.92 -21.22 -9.70
N ALA A 202 -9.89 -21.13 -8.37
CA ALA A 202 -8.68 -20.95 -7.59
C ALA A 202 -8.16 -22.28 -7.04
N THR A 203 -6.84 -22.41 -6.92
CA THR A 203 -6.22 -23.52 -6.20
C THR A 203 -5.99 -23.11 -4.75
N ILE A 204 -6.60 -23.83 -3.81
CA ILE A 204 -6.45 -23.58 -2.38
C ILE A 204 -5.53 -24.61 -1.74
N HIS A 205 -4.57 -24.15 -0.94
CA HIS A 205 -3.73 -25.05 -0.16
C HIS A 205 -4.59 -25.81 0.86
N GLN A 206 -4.42 -27.13 0.99
CA GLN A 206 -5.25 -27.99 1.84
C GLN A 206 -5.29 -27.52 3.32
N ASP A 207 -4.17 -27.02 3.83
CA ASP A 207 -4.02 -26.54 5.21
C ASP A 207 -4.28 -25.04 5.38
N THR A 208 -4.98 -24.39 4.44
CA THR A 208 -5.24 -22.95 4.51
C THR A 208 -5.92 -22.58 5.82
N LYS A 209 -5.32 -21.63 6.53
CA LYS A 209 -5.86 -20.98 7.73
C LYS A 209 -6.13 -19.51 7.45
N PHE A 210 -7.28 -19.05 7.92
CA PHE A 210 -7.70 -17.65 7.84
C PHE A 210 -7.44 -16.98 9.18
N THR A 211 -6.78 -15.84 9.18
CA THR A 211 -6.48 -15.07 10.39
C THR A 211 -7.19 -13.72 10.35
N PHE A 212 -7.86 -13.36 11.43
CA PHE A 212 -8.47 -12.05 11.64
C PHE A 212 -7.88 -11.44 12.92
N TYR A 213 -7.52 -10.16 12.90
CA TYR A 213 -7.08 -9.43 14.09
C TYR A 213 -8.18 -8.44 14.49
N SER A 214 -8.69 -8.55 15.72
CA SER A 214 -9.63 -7.56 16.26
C SER A 214 -8.92 -6.26 16.61
N ASN A 215 -9.49 -5.13 16.20
CA ASN A 215 -8.94 -3.80 16.54
C ASN A 215 -8.99 -3.53 18.04
N ASP A 216 -9.99 -4.07 18.75
CA ASP A 216 -10.27 -3.70 20.14
C ASP A 216 -9.40 -4.44 21.16
N SER A 217 -8.81 -5.58 20.78
CA SER A 217 -8.15 -6.47 21.76
C SER A 217 -6.82 -7.05 21.30
N ASN A 218 -6.34 -6.70 20.10
CA ASN A 218 -5.15 -7.31 19.48
C ASN A 218 -5.23 -8.86 19.48
N ILE A 219 -6.43 -9.43 19.50
CA ILE A 219 -6.64 -10.88 19.49
C ILE A 219 -6.60 -11.34 18.04
N CYS A 220 -5.73 -12.30 17.77
CA CYS A 220 -5.71 -13.01 16.50
C CYS A 220 -6.61 -14.25 16.58
N THR A 221 -7.72 -14.24 15.85
CA THR A 221 -8.56 -15.43 15.69
C THR A 221 -8.14 -16.20 14.44
N ILE A 222 -8.02 -17.52 14.56
CA ILE A 222 -7.61 -18.42 13.49
C ILE A 222 -8.78 -19.35 13.13
N TYR A 223 -9.13 -19.37 11.85
CA TYR A 223 -10.22 -20.19 11.33
C TYR A 223 -9.71 -21.20 10.29
N SER A 224 -10.36 -22.36 10.25
CA SER A 224 -10.28 -23.26 9.10
C SER A 224 -11.40 -22.96 8.12
N LEU A 225 -11.21 -23.27 6.83
CA LEU A 225 -12.26 -23.13 5.82
C LEU A 225 -13.55 -23.86 6.23
N LYS A 226 -13.42 -25.13 6.65
CA LYS A 226 -14.54 -25.96 7.11
C LYS A 226 -15.30 -25.36 8.30
N TYR A 227 -14.60 -24.66 9.18
CA TYR A 227 -15.25 -23.97 10.30
C TYR A 227 -16.05 -22.77 9.82
N LEU A 228 -15.45 -21.91 8.98
CA LEU A 228 -16.14 -20.73 8.44
C LEU A 228 -17.36 -21.12 7.62
N ASP A 229 -17.23 -22.12 6.74
CA ASP A 229 -18.36 -22.64 5.93
C ASP A 229 -19.52 -23.07 6.85
N ARG A 230 -19.25 -23.74 7.97
CA ARG A 230 -20.31 -24.16 8.92
C ARG A 230 -20.90 -23.00 9.72
N ALA A 231 -20.05 -22.14 10.27
CA ALA A 231 -20.46 -21.08 11.18
C ALA A 231 -21.27 -19.99 10.47
N ILE A 232 -20.95 -19.73 9.21
CA ILE A 232 -21.65 -18.75 8.38
C ILE A 232 -22.99 -19.34 7.88
N SER A 233 -23.00 -20.58 7.37
CA SER A 233 -24.25 -21.21 6.91
C SER A 233 -25.28 -21.45 8.01
N SER A 234 -24.89 -21.52 9.29
CA SER A 234 -25.83 -21.65 10.42
C SER A 234 -26.57 -20.35 10.78
N LYS A 235 -26.23 -19.23 10.16
CA LYS A 235 -26.79 -17.90 10.46
C LYS A 235 -27.74 -17.36 9.38
N GLY A 236 -27.87 -18.03 8.24
CA GLY A 236 -28.79 -17.68 7.14
C GLY A 236 -29.99 -18.62 7.11
#